data_AF-A0A8A4UWS6-F1
#
_entry.id   AF-A0A8A4UWS6-F1
#
_cell.length_a   1.000
_cell.length_b   1.000
_cell.length_c   1.000
_cell.angle_alpha   90.00
_cell.angle_beta   90.00
_cell.angle_gamma   90.00
#
_symmetry.space_group_name_H-M   'P 1'
#
loop_
_entity.id
_entity.type
_entity.pdbx_description
1 polymer ?
#
loop_
_entity_poly.entity_id
_entity_poly.type
_entity_poly.pdbx_seq_one_letter_code
_entity_poly.pdbx_strand_id
1 'polypeptide(L)' 'MITCGENHFKRVLAIMSDGKNGAPCGACREFMAQLMEGHYQDVEVMLDYENEKIVTLGELTPDWWL' A
#
# COMPACT_ATOMS: atom_id res chain seq x y z
N MET A 1 -14.17 -1.45 -0.75
CA MET A 1 -14.03 -0.04 -1.17
C MET A 1 -14.80 0.85 -0.21
N ILE A 2 -14.26 1.98 0.27
CA ILE A 2 -14.88 2.80 1.33
C ILE A 2 -16.37 3.12 1.12
N THR A 3 -16.79 3.39 -0.12
CA THR A 3 -18.20 3.65 -0.47
C THR A 3 -19.13 2.45 -0.28
N CYS A 4 -18.59 1.25 -0.13
CA CYS A 4 -19.28 -0.02 0.12
C CYS A 4 -19.05 -0.53 1.56
N GLY A 5 -18.47 0.29 2.45
CA GLY A 5 -18.34 0.00 3.88
C GLY A 5 -17.02 -0.68 4.29
N GLU A 6 -16.15 -1.07 3.35
CA GLU A 6 -14.84 -1.61 3.70
C GLU A 6 -13.86 -0.50 4.09
N ASN A 7 -13.14 -0.73 5.18
CA ASN A 7 -12.26 0.25 5.83
C ASN A 7 -10.85 -0.28 6.08
N HIS A 8 -10.49 -1.44 5.52
CA HIS A 8 -9.23 -2.11 5.83
C HIS A 8 -8.51 -2.57 4.55
N PHE A 9 -7.23 -2.23 4.44
CA PHE A 9 -6.35 -2.72 3.39
C PHE A 9 -5.61 -3.96 3.89
N LYS A 10 -5.65 -5.03 3.09
CA LYS A 10 -4.82 -6.22 3.34
C LYS A 10 -3.61 -6.26 2.42
N ARG A 11 -3.83 -6.03 1.12
CA ARG A 11 -2.82 -6.11 0.05
C ARG A 11 -3.09 -5.08 -1.02
N VAL A 12 -2.03 -4.51 -1.60
CA VAL A 12 -2.10 -3.48 -2.65
C VAL A 12 -1.13 -3.78 -3.79
N LEU A 13 -1.59 -3.55 -5.01
CA LEU A 13 -0.83 -3.63 -6.25
C LEU A 13 -1.16 -2.39 -7.09
N ALA A 14 -0.14 -1.67 -7.54
CA ALA A 14 -0.29 -0.56 -8.47
C ALA A 14 0.27 -0.97 -9.84
N ILE A 15 -0.55 -0.85 -10.88
CA ILE A 15 -0.17 -1.13 -12.27
C ILE A 15 -0.04 0.21 -13.00
N MET A 16 1.11 0.40 -13.64
CA MET A 16 1.47 1.60 -14.38
C MET A 16 0.92 1.54 -15.81
N SER A 17 0.99 2.66 -16.53
CA SER A 17 0.47 2.77 -17.90
C SER A 17 1.17 1.86 -18.91
N ASP A 18 2.38 1.40 -18.61
CA ASP A 18 3.13 0.43 -19.41
C ASP A 18 2.77 -1.04 -19.07
N GLY A 19 1.81 -1.26 -18.17
CA GLY A 19 1.38 -2.58 -17.73
C GLY A 19 2.29 -3.22 -16.68
N LYS A 20 3.41 -2.59 -16.30
CA LYS A 20 4.27 -3.07 -15.23
C LYS A 20 3.76 -2.61 -13.88
N ASN A 21 4.10 -3.35 -12.83
CA ASN A 21 3.77 -2.90 -11.49
C ASN A 21 4.78 -1.83 -11.00
N GLY A 22 4.33 -0.99 -10.07
CA GLY A 22 5.15 0.04 -9.46
C GLY A 22 4.81 0.24 -8.00
N ALA A 23 5.64 1.02 -7.31
CA ALA A 23 5.35 1.41 -5.94
C ALA A 23 4.17 2.40 -5.90
N PRO A 24 3.24 2.29 -4.92
CA PRO A 24 2.24 3.33 -4.70
C PRO A 24 2.93 4.66 -4.40
N CYS A 25 2.44 5.75 -4.99
CA CYS A 25 3.01 7.08 -4.78
C CYS A 25 2.84 7.55 -3.33
N GLY A 26 3.53 8.63 -2.95
CA GLY A 26 3.46 9.18 -1.58
C GLY A 26 2.04 9.48 -1.11
N ALA A 27 1.20 10.07 -1.97
CA ALA A 27 -0.20 10.38 -1.63
C ALA A 27 -1.04 9.12 -1.37
N CYS A 28 -0.86 8.05 -2.15
CA CYS A 28 -1.54 6.78 -1.90
C CYS A 28 -1.09 6.15 -0.57
N ARG A 29 0.20 6.25 -0.26
CA ARG A 29 0.76 5.74 1.02
C ARG A 29 0.22 6.52 2.22
N GLU A 30 0.14 7.85 2.14
CA GLU A 30 -0.49 8.70 3.16
C GLU A 30 -1.95 8.29 3.39
N PHE A 31 -2.72 8.13 2.31
CA PHE A 31 -4.12 7.74 2.43
C PHE A 31 -4.30 6.37 3.10
N MET A 32 -3.48 5.37 2.73
CA MET A 32 -3.50 4.07 3.38
C MET A 32 -3.11 4.16 4.86
N ALA A 33 -2.10 4.97 5.20
CA ALA A 33 -1.69 5.18 6.59
C ALA A 33 -2.78 5.84 7.43
N GLN A 34 -3.46 6.86 6.90
CA GLN A 34 -4.59 7.52 7.56
C GLN A 34 -5.80 6.60 7.78
N LEU A 35 -6.12 5.76 6.79
CA LEU A 35 -7.25 4.83 6.93
C LEU A 35 -6.93 3.66 7.87
N MET A 36 -5.65 3.29 7.96
CA MET A 36 -5.14 2.16 8.75
C MET A 36 -4.36 2.65 9.97
N GLU A 37 -4.80 3.72 10.64
CA GLU A 37 -4.13 4.27 11.82
C GLU A 37 -3.79 3.16 12.84
N GLY A 38 -2.54 3.09 13.27
CA GLY A 38 -2.03 2.03 14.17
C GLY A 38 -1.82 0.64 13.55
N HIS A 39 -2.22 0.41 12.30
CA HIS A 39 -2.19 -0.90 11.63
C HIS A 39 -1.63 -0.87 10.19
N TYR A 40 -1.28 0.31 9.66
CA TYR A 40 -0.85 0.46 8.28
C TYR A 40 0.41 -0.36 7.95
N GLN A 41 1.25 -0.62 8.96
CA GLN A 41 2.48 -1.38 8.84
C GLN A 41 2.24 -2.82 8.37
N ASP A 42 1.04 -3.36 8.53
CA ASP A 42 0.68 -4.73 8.13
C ASP A 42 0.20 -4.83 6.67
N VAL A 43 0.00 -3.69 5.98
CA VAL A 43 -0.48 -3.67 4.60
C VAL A 43 0.61 -4.19 3.67
N GLU A 44 0.35 -5.28 2.95
CA GLU A 44 1.31 -5.83 1.98
C GLU A 44 1.23 -5.07 0.65
N VAL A 45 2.40 -4.76 0.07
CA VAL A 45 2.55 -4.04 -1.19
C VAL A 45 3.42 -4.86 -2.14
N MET A 46 2.85 -5.23 -3.29
CA MET A 46 3.56 -5.95 -4.35
C MET A 46 4.40 -4.99 -5.19
N LEU A 47 5.72 -4.96 -4.96
CA LEU A 47 6.66 -4.08 -5.66
C LEU A 47 7.23 -4.68 -6.94
N ASP A 48 7.30 -6.01 -7.03
CA ASP A 48 7.75 -6.70 -8.24
C ASP A 48 6.92 -7.96 -8.43
N TYR A 49 6.03 -7.94 -9.42
CA TYR A 49 5.16 -9.06 -9.70
C TYR A 49 5.92 -10.24 -10.32
N GLU A 50 6.96 -9.97 -11.13
CA GLU A 50 7.73 -11.01 -11.82
C GLU A 50 8.60 -11.81 -10.84
N ASN A 51 9.15 -11.13 -9.84
CA ASN A 51 10.00 -11.73 -8.81
C ASN A 51 9.27 -11.99 -7.48
N GLU A 52 7.93 -11.86 -7.46
CA GLU A 52 7.09 -12.02 -6.26
C GLU A 52 7.57 -11.22 -5.04
N LYS A 53 8.12 -10.02 -5.28
CA LYS A 53 8.63 -9.16 -4.21
C LYS A 53 7.49 -8.40 -3.56
N ILE A 54 7.17 -8.85 -2.34
CA ILE A 54 6.22 -8.20 -1.44
C ILE A 54 7.02 -7.52 -0.33
N VAL A 55 6.64 -6.29 -0.01
CA VAL A 55 7.08 -5.58 1.20
C VAL A 55 5.86 -5.09 1.95
N THR A 56 6.02 -4.66 3.19
CA THR A 56 4.94 -3.97 3.90
C THR A 56 4.96 -2.46 3.65
N LEU A 57 3.82 -1.82 3.88
CA LEU A 57 3.75 -0.37 3.87
C LEU A 57 4.62 0.23 4.99
N GLY A 58 4.79 -0.47 6.12
CA GLY A 58 5.75 -0.10 7.16
C GLY A 58 7.19 -0.05 6.65
N GLU A 59 7.61 -1.00 5.82
CA GLU A 59 8.94 -0.96 5.20
C GLU A 59 9.09 0.21 4.20
N LEU A 60 8.00 0.60 3.52
CA LEU A 60 8.01 1.72 2.56
C LEU A 60 7.93 3.09 3.23
N THR A 61 7.43 3.16 4.46
CA THR A 61 7.21 4.38 5.25
C THR A 61 7.39 4.10 6.76
N PRO A 62 8.64 3.86 7.24
CA PRO A 62 8.91 3.28 8.57
C PRO A 62 8.66 4.18 9.77
N ASP A 63 8.70 5.50 9.59
CA ASP A 63 8.53 6.49 10.66
C ASP A 63 7.39 7.45 10.31
N TRP A 64 6.23 6.91 9.97
CA TRP A 64 5.06 7.73 9.69
C TRP A 64 4.62 8.51 10.93
N TRP A 65 4.08 9.70 10.70
CA TRP A 65 3.76 10.69 11.73
C TRP A 65 2.39 10.48 12.40
N LEU A 66 1.71 9.39 12.06
CA LEU A 66 0.40 8.97 12.59
C LEU A 66 0.58 7.88 13.64
#